data_AF-A0A1L7LK30-F1
#
_entry.id   AF-A0A1L7LK30-F1
#
_cell.length_a   1.000
_cell.length_b   1.000
_cell.length_c   1.000
_cell.angle_alpha   90.00
_cell.angle_beta   90.00
_cell.angle_gamma   90.00
#
_symmetry.space_group_name_H-M   'P 1'
#
loop_
_entity.id
_entity.type
_entity.pdbx_description
1 polymer ?
#
loop_
_entity_poly.entity_id
_entity_poly.type
_entity_poly.pdbx_seq_one_letter_code
_entity_poly.pdbx_strand_id
1 'polypeptide(L)'
;MDNGVCCRRGVFDKEIVAIPWGGNPIVQYYKGKFITGDNRIARVKNDDELLTKYLYYYLQNNLKLISSFYRGSGIQHPDMSKVLDTKIPIPPLKIQEKIVQILDKFTDYVTELTSELTSELTLRQKQYSFYRDKLLSFEDEAYQVEWKTLGEIAECLAGATPKTSNSSYWGNGTIPWMSSGEVNKGFVYDTEKKITQEGYDSCSTKIVPKETVVIALAGQGKTRGTVAITKIELCTNQSLCSIVPKDDVNSHYLYYYLKGQYQKFRDISSGEGTRGGLNLKMVRDFRIPVPPLDIQSRIVQVLDNFDTVCNDLNIGLPKEIELRQKQYEYFRDKLLIFTAEGVYTDSTVQYRQDLIRLLQWVFGPIKVSLGSICSISRGKRLIKSQLNKNGKYPVYQNSLIPLGYFNETNEEANTTFVISAGAAGEIGFSKQPFWKADDVWTMSSEFINQRFLYYMLLSNQPKIKGQVRKASIPRLSKNVIENLIICLPESEGQSRIVSVLDKFDTLTNSISEGLPKEINQRQKQYEYFRDKLLTF
;
A
#
# COMPACT_ATOMS: atom_id res chain seq x y z
N MET A 1 -7.69 30.85 -14.20
CA MET A 1 -7.31 32.11 -13.53
C MET A 1 -5.82 32.01 -13.25
N ASP A 2 -5.04 32.92 -13.84
CA ASP A 2 -3.57 32.95 -13.79
C ASP A 2 -3.06 33.31 -12.38
N ASN A 3 -2.90 32.30 -11.51
CA ASN A 3 -2.59 32.51 -10.09
C ASN A 3 -1.11 32.30 -9.71
N GLY A 4 -0.19 32.13 -10.68
CA GLY A 4 1.26 31.99 -10.41
C GLY A 4 2.10 33.04 -11.14
N VAL A 5 3.03 33.70 -10.42
CA VAL A 5 4.11 34.49 -11.03
C VAL A 5 5.39 33.68 -10.94
N CYS A 6 6.03 33.42 -12.09
CA CYS A 6 7.26 32.65 -12.20
C CYS A 6 8.48 33.59 -12.29
N CYS A 7 9.21 33.77 -11.19
CA CYS A 7 10.42 34.62 -11.15
C CYS A 7 11.70 33.78 -11.33
N ARG A 8 12.71 34.34 -12.03
CA ARG A 8 13.97 33.65 -12.35
C ARG A 8 15.10 33.85 -11.32
N ARG A 9 15.11 34.95 -10.55
CA ARG A 9 16.10 35.28 -9.49
C ARG A 9 15.50 36.27 -8.50
N GLY A 10 15.84 36.17 -7.22
CA GLY A 10 15.41 37.12 -6.18
C GLY A 10 15.70 36.66 -4.75
N VAL A 11 15.60 37.58 -3.81
CA VAL A 11 15.53 37.29 -2.36
C VAL A 11 14.05 37.25 -1.98
N PHE A 12 13.63 36.19 -1.29
CA PHE A 12 12.24 35.99 -0.89
C PHE A 12 12.14 35.90 0.62
N ASP A 13 11.27 36.70 1.22
CA ASP A 13 11.07 36.79 2.68
C ASP A 13 9.77 36.11 3.17
N LYS A 14 9.04 35.42 2.28
CA LYS A 14 7.78 34.70 2.58
C LYS A 14 7.89 33.22 2.19
N GLU A 15 6.91 32.41 2.59
CA GLU A 15 6.79 31.01 2.14
C GLU A 15 6.72 30.92 0.61
N ILE A 16 7.40 29.94 0.03
CA ILE A 16 7.43 29.70 -1.41
C ILE A 16 7.38 28.21 -1.75
N VAL A 17 6.85 27.92 -2.94
CA VAL A 17 7.02 26.61 -3.60
C VAL A 17 7.98 26.78 -4.77
N ALA A 18 8.94 25.88 -4.90
CA ALA A 18 9.92 25.92 -5.97
C ALA A 18 9.94 24.62 -6.77
N ILE A 19 10.08 24.76 -8.09
CA ILE A 19 10.31 23.69 -9.05
C ILE A 19 11.69 23.94 -9.67
N PRO A 20 12.68 23.06 -9.48
CA PRO A 20 14.00 23.26 -10.05
C PRO A 20 13.98 23.32 -11.57
N TRP A 21 14.80 24.20 -12.15
CA TRP A 21 14.84 24.40 -13.60
C TRP A 21 15.40 23.18 -14.34
N GLY A 22 16.32 22.43 -13.75
CA GLY A 22 16.96 21.29 -14.40
C GLY A 22 17.10 20.08 -13.48
N GLY A 23 17.06 18.89 -14.08
CA GLY A 23 17.24 17.62 -13.38
C GLY A 23 15.92 16.87 -13.16
N ASN A 24 15.87 16.06 -12.11
CA ASN A 24 14.68 15.27 -11.82
C ASN A 24 13.52 16.16 -11.35
N PRO A 25 12.28 15.87 -11.80
CA PRO A 25 11.10 16.62 -11.39
C PRO A 25 10.86 16.45 -9.89
N ILE A 26 11.01 17.55 -9.16
CA ILE A 26 10.74 17.63 -7.72
C ILE A 26 10.00 18.95 -7.41
N VAL A 27 9.21 18.94 -6.34
CA VAL A 27 8.55 20.13 -5.80
C VAL A 27 9.10 20.36 -4.40
N GLN A 28 9.55 21.58 -4.12
CA GLN A 28 10.18 21.94 -2.85
C GLN A 28 9.38 23.05 -2.17
N TYR A 29 9.33 23.00 -0.84
CA TYR A 29 8.72 24.04 -0.01
C TYR A 29 9.79 24.69 0.85
N TYR A 30 9.76 26.02 0.93
CA TYR A 30 10.67 26.80 1.76
C TYR A 30 9.87 27.80 2.60
N LYS A 31 10.27 27.94 3.86
CA LYS A 31 9.70 28.90 4.81
C LYS A 31 10.81 29.84 5.31
N GLY A 32 10.62 31.14 5.11
CA GLY A 32 11.57 32.18 5.51
C GLY A 32 12.47 32.67 4.38
N LYS A 33 13.62 33.26 4.73
CA LYS A 33 14.53 33.90 3.77
C LYS A 33 15.20 32.87 2.86
N PHE A 34 15.04 33.04 1.55
CA PHE A 34 15.59 32.11 0.55
C PHE A 34 16.19 32.84 -0.66
N ILE A 35 17.30 32.32 -1.17
CA ILE A 35 18.01 32.79 -2.37
C ILE A 35 18.13 31.62 -3.34
N THR A 36 17.77 31.83 -4.61
CA THR A 36 17.97 30.82 -5.68
C THR A 36 18.40 31.48 -6.98
N GLY A 37 19.32 30.80 -7.67
CA GLY A 37 19.82 31.18 -9.00
C GLY A 37 19.14 30.45 -10.15
N ASP A 38 18.65 29.22 -9.90
CA ASP A 38 18.27 28.23 -10.94
C ASP A 38 16.93 27.50 -10.66
N ASN A 39 16.12 27.98 -9.70
CA ASN A 39 14.76 27.44 -9.51
C ASN A 39 13.71 28.34 -10.15
N ARG A 40 12.62 27.75 -10.63
CA ARG A 40 11.39 28.49 -10.95
C ARG A 40 10.50 28.48 -9.73
N ILE A 41 10.14 29.65 -9.26
CA ILE A 41 9.36 29.82 -8.03
C ILE A 41 7.90 29.98 -8.40
N ALA A 42 7.04 29.16 -7.79
CA ALA A 42 5.61 29.38 -7.76
C ALA A 42 5.27 30.12 -6.46
N ARG A 43 4.86 31.38 -6.59
CA ARG A 43 4.31 32.16 -5.47
C ARG A 43 2.81 32.22 -5.59
N VAL A 44 2.12 32.04 -4.47
CA VAL A 44 0.71 32.36 -4.37
C VAL A 44 0.54 33.88 -4.53
N LYS A 45 -0.35 34.31 -5.42
CA LYS A 45 -0.68 35.74 -5.62
C LYS A 45 -1.45 36.34 -4.45
N ASN A 46 -2.39 35.59 -3.88
CA ASN A 46 -3.26 36.03 -2.79
C ASN A 46 -3.24 35.02 -1.64
N ASP A 47 -2.59 35.38 -0.53
CA ASP A 47 -2.48 34.56 0.68
C ASP A 47 -3.85 34.36 1.37
N ASP A 48 -4.84 35.24 1.10
CA ASP A 48 -6.21 35.14 1.61
C ASP A 48 -7.10 34.15 0.82
N GLU A 49 -6.60 33.61 -0.29
CA GLU A 49 -7.32 32.63 -1.12
C GLU A 49 -6.66 31.25 -1.12
N LEU A 50 -5.34 31.19 -0.99
CA LEU A 50 -4.58 29.96 -1.16
C LEU A 50 -3.39 29.90 -0.19
N LEU A 51 -3.32 28.83 0.60
CA LEU A 51 -2.16 28.57 1.43
C LEU A 51 -1.01 28.02 0.58
N THR A 52 0.16 28.64 0.70
CA THR A 52 1.38 28.20 -0.01
C THR A 52 1.72 26.73 0.29
N LYS A 53 1.50 26.28 1.53
CA LYS A 53 1.75 24.89 1.92
C LYS A 53 0.72 23.90 1.38
N TYR A 54 -0.52 24.33 1.18
CA TYR A 54 -1.51 23.52 0.47
C TYR A 54 -1.13 23.36 -1.01
N LEU A 55 -0.69 24.44 -1.66
CA LEU A 55 -0.16 24.38 -3.04
C LEU A 55 1.01 23.41 -3.15
N TYR A 56 1.93 23.42 -2.19
CA TYR A 56 3.05 22.47 -2.12
C TYR A 56 2.55 21.01 -2.14
N TYR A 57 1.66 20.64 -1.22
CA TYR A 57 1.13 19.28 -1.14
C TYR A 57 0.35 18.87 -2.40
N TYR A 58 -0.43 19.79 -2.98
CA TYR A 58 -1.16 19.53 -4.20
C TYR A 58 -0.24 19.25 -5.40
N LEU A 59 0.81 20.06 -5.57
CA LEU A 59 1.80 19.86 -6.64
C LEU A 59 2.60 18.58 -6.43
N GLN A 60 2.92 18.23 -5.18
CA GLN A 60 3.60 16.98 -4.84
C GLN A 60 2.75 15.75 -5.20
N ASN A 61 1.45 15.78 -4.93
CA ASN A 61 0.53 14.71 -5.35
C ASN A 61 0.42 14.58 -6.88
N ASN A 62 0.48 15.71 -7.58
CA ASN A 62 0.43 15.75 -9.04
C ASN A 62 1.82 15.66 -9.69
N LEU A 63 2.84 15.17 -8.97
CA LEU A 63 4.21 15.16 -9.47
C LEU A 63 4.32 14.41 -10.80
N LYS A 64 3.61 13.29 -11.00
CA LYS A 64 3.59 12.56 -12.29
C LYS A 64 3.13 13.44 -13.46
N LEU A 65 2.10 14.25 -13.25
CA LEU A 65 1.62 15.20 -14.25
C LEU A 65 2.68 16.28 -14.51
N ILE A 66 3.26 16.84 -13.45
CA ILE A 66 4.33 17.85 -13.56
C ILE A 66 5.56 17.28 -14.30
N SER A 67 5.96 16.04 -13.99
CA SER A 67 7.02 15.31 -14.67
C SER A 67 6.75 15.15 -16.16
N SER A 68 5.49 14.98 -16.58
CA SER A 68 5.15 14.87 -18.00
C SER A 68 5.39 16.16 -18.80
N PHE A 69 5.59 17.29 -18.11
CA PHE A 69 5.90 18.58 -18.72
C PHE A 69 7.41 18.81 -18.91
N TYR A 70 8.26 17.92 -18.38
CA TYR A 70 9.71 18.00 -18.55
C TYR A 70 10.13 17.55 -19.96
N ARG A 71 11.08 18.28 -20.56
CA ARG A 71 11.57 18.05 -21.93
C ARG A 71 13.09 18.13 -21.99
N GLY A 72 13.70 17.37 -22.91
CA GLY A 72 15.15 17.39 -23.17
C GLY A 72 15.76 15.98 -23.20
N SER A 73 16.76 15.76 -24.06
CA SER A 73 17.49 14.49 -24.16
C SER A 73 18.62 14.35 -23.14
N GLY A 74 19.11 15.47 -22.58
CA GLY A 74 20.09 15.53 -21.50
C GLY A 74 19.45 15.97 -20.18
N ILE A 75 19.88 17.12 -19.64
CA ILE A 75 19.20 17.74 -18.50
C ILE A 75 17.78 18.15 -18.94
N GLN A 76 16.78 17.58 -18.28
CA GLN A 76 15.39 17.88 -18.57
C GLN A 76 14.93 19.15 -17.86
N HIS A 77 14.12 19.95 -18.54
CA HIS A 77 13.59 21.22 -18.05
C HIS A 77 12.05 21.23 -18.12
N PRO A 78 11.34 21.81 -17.13
CA PRO A 78 9.88 21.90 -17.15
C PRO A 78 9.39 22.91 -18.19
N ASP A 79 8.37 22.53 -18.95
CA ASP A 79 7.55 23.46 -19.72
C ASP A 79 6.64 24.27 -18.79
N MET A 80 7.10 25.47 -18.44
CA MET A 80 6.42 26.33 -17.46
C MET A 80 5.05 26.83 -17.92
N SER A 81 4.77 26.88 -19.23
CA SER A 81 3.42 27.25 -19.70
C SER A 81 2.42 26.21 -19.19
N LYS A 82 2.70 24.92 -19.42
CA LYS A 82 1.84 23.82 -18.99
C LYS A 82 1.71 23.73 -17.47
N VAL A 83 2.79 24.01 -16.73
CA VAL A 83 2.76 24.05 -15.27
C VAL A 83 1.84 25.16 -14.77
N LEU A 84 1.91 26.37 -15.35
CA LEU A 84 1.07 27.51 -14.96
C LEU A 84 -0.39 27.34 -15.40
N ASP A 85 -0.64 26.66 -16.52
CA ASP A 85 -1.98 26.33 -17.02
C ASP A 85 -2.67 25.21 -16.22
N THR A 86 -1.96 24.58 -15.28
CA THR A 86 -2.50 23.49 -14.46
C THR A 86 -3.60 24.02 -13.53
N LYS A 87 -4.79 23.44 -13.65
CA LYS A 87 -5.92 23.79 -12.79
C LYS A 87 -5.74 23.19 -11.40
N ILE A 88 -5.85 24.03 -10.37
CA ILE A 88 -5.77 23.65 -8.97
C ILE A 88 -7.14 23.86 -8.28
N PRO A 89 -7.61 22.93 -7.45
CA PRO A 89 -8.79 23.15 -6.61
C PRO A 89 -8.44 24.07 -5.46
N ILE A 90 -9.24 25.12 -5.26
CA ILE A 90 -9.07 26.10 -4.19
C ILE A 90 -10.29 25.98 -3.25
N PRO A 91 -10.27 25.04 -2.28
CA PRO A 91 -11.33 24.95 -1.28
C PRO A 91 -11.24 26.14 -0.30
N PRO A 92 -12.27 26.38 0.55
CA PRO A 92 -12.21 27.45 1.55
C PRO A 92 -10.96 27.35 2.44
N LEU A 93 -10.37 28.49 2.86
CA LEU A 93 -9.14 28.53 3.65
C LEU A 93 -9.14 27.58 4.84
N LYS A 94 -10.23 27.53 5.61
CA LYS A 94 -10.39 26.63 6.77
C LYS A 94 -10.21 25.14 6.44
N ILE A 95 -10.60 24.73 5.23
CA ILE A 95 -10.39 23.37 4.73
C ILE A 95 -8.94 23.17 4.31
N GLN A 96 -8.32 24.15 3.65
CA GLN A 96 -6.90 24.11 3.33
C GLN A 96 -6.04 23.99 4.59
N GLU A 97 -6.33 24.76 5.64
CA GLU A 97 -5.64 24.71 6.94
C GLU A 97 -5.72 23.31 7.57
N LYS A 98 -6.90 22.70 7.59
CA LYS A 98 -7.08 21.33 8.09
C LYS A 98 -6.28 20.29 7.30
N ILE A 99 -6.29 20.40 5.97
CA ILE A 99 -5.52 19.50 5.10
C ILE A 99 -4.04 19.64 5.42
N VAL A 100 -3.52 20.88 5.45
CA VAL A 100 -2.12 21.15 5.78
C VAL A 100 -1.76 20.60 7.15
N GLN A 101 -2.60 20.83 8.17
CA GLN A 101 -2.36 20.34 9.53
C GLN A 101 -2.24 18.81 9.60
N ILE A 102 -3.11 18.06 8.91
CA ILE A 102 -3.02 16.60 8.87
C ILE A 102 -1.75 16.15 8.15
N LEU A 103 -1.49 16.72 6.97
CA LEU A 103 -0.36 16.31 6.14
C LEU A 103 0.96 16.64 6.81
N ASP A 104 1.05 17.76 7.52
CA ASP A 104 2.19 18.11 8.38
C ASP A 104 2.36 17.08 9.48
N LYS A 105 1.31 16.80 10.27
CA LYS A 105 1.39 15.81 11.35
C LYS A 105 1.85 14.43 10.87
N PHE A 106 1.39 13.99 9.71
CA PHE A 106 1.86 12.73 9.12
C PHE A 106 3.29 12.82 8.59
N THR A 107 3.67 13.94 7.98
CA THR A 107 5.04 14.17 7.50
C THR A 107 6.03 14.13 8.67
N ASP A 108 5.70 14.81 9.76
CA ASP A 108 6.50 14.86 10.98
C ASP A 108 6.62 13.47 11.61
N TYR A 109 5.51 12.75 11.77
CA TYR A 109 5.50 11.38 12.30
C TYR A 109 6.34 10.42 11.46
N VAL A 110 6.20 10.46 10.12
CA VAL A 110 7.02 9.63 9.22
C VAL A 110 8.49 10.00 9.33
N THR A 111 8.82 11.29 9.43
CA THR A 111 10.20 11.77 9.54
C THR A 111 10.85 11.34 10.85
N GLU A 112 10.17 11.56 11.98
CA GLU A 112 10.63 11.16 13.32
C GLU A 112 10.84 9.65 13.39
N LEU A 113 9.83 8.86 13.01
CA LEU A 113 9.89 7.41 13.02
C LEU A 113 11.02 6.89 12.10
N THR A 114 11.18 7.47 10.90
CA THR A 114 12.27 7.10 9.98
C THR A 114 13.64 7.39 10.60
N SER A 115 13.80 8.52 11.31
CA SER A 115 15.04 8.88 12.01
C SER A 115 15.35 7.94 13.17
N GLU A 116 14.34 7.58 13.96
CA GLU A 116 14.47 6.63 15.07
C GLU A 116 14.87 5.24 14.57
N LEU A 117 14.15 4.70 13.57
CA LEU A 117 14.44 3.37 13.01
C LEU A 117 15.81 3.33 12.32
N THR A 118 16.23 4.39 11.63
CA THR A 118 17.57 4.43 11.02
C THR A 118 18.68 4.52 12.06
N SER A 119 18.44 5.21 13.18
CA SER A 119 19.36 5.23 14.32
C SER A 119 19.46 3.86 14.99
N GLU A 120 18.33 3.21 15.26
CA GLU A 120 18.26 1.84 15.80
C GLU A 120 18.94 0.83 14.87
N LEU A 121 18.69 0.92 13.56
CA LEU A 121 19.36 0.08 12.55
C LEU A 121 20.88 0.24 12.62
N THR A 122 21.36 1.48 12.72
CA THR A 122 22.80 1.77 12.84
C THR A 122 23.38 1.19 14.14
N LEU A 123 22.66 1.28 15.25
CA LEU A 123 23.06 0.68 16.53
C LEU A 123 23.11 -0.84 16.45
N ARG A 124 22.10 -1.49 15.85
CA ARG A 124 22.07 -2.95 15.64
C ARG A 124 23.18 -3.43 14.71
N GLN A 125 23.50 -2.70 13.64
CA GLN A 125 24.61 -3.05 12.75
C GLN A 125 25.97 -2.96 13.47
N LYS A 126 26.17 -1.95 14.32
CA LYS A 126 27.36 -1.83 15.18
C LYS A 126 27.42 -2.97 16.19
N GLN A 127 26.32 -3.25 16.87
CA GLN A 127 26.19 -4.34 17.83
C GLN A 127 26.44 -5.71 17.19
N TYR A 128 25.87 -5.96 16.01
CA TYR A 128 26.12 -7.15 15.21
C TYR A 128 27.59 -7.31 14.89
N SER A 129 28.23 -6.24 14.37
CA SER A 129 29.66 -6.30 14.03
C SER A 129 30.51 -6.66 15.26
N PHE A 130 30.22 -6.03 16.40
CA PHE A 130 30.89 -6.32 17.67
C PHE A 130 30.69 -7.78 18.13
N TYR A 131 29.45 -8.27 18.19
CA TYR A 131 29.19 -9.64 18.65
C TYR A 131 29.62 -10.70 17.65
N ARG A 132 29.54 -10.44 16.34
CA ARG A 132 30.10 -11.31 15.31
C ARG A 132 31.61 -11.47 15.53
N ASP A 133 32.32 -10.36 15.68
CA ASP A 133 33.77 -10.38 15.86
C ASP A 133 34.15 -11.09 17.16
N LYS A 134 33.37 -10.89 18.24
CA LYS A 134 33.54 -11.60 19.52
C LYS A 134 33.22 -13.10 19.45
N LEU A 135 32.16 -13.50 18.74
CA LEU A 135 31.77 -14.91 18.57
C LEU A 135 32.75 -15.67 17.69
N LEU A 136 33.43 -14.96 16.79
CA LEU A 136 34.44 -15.49 15.89
C LEU A 136 35.87 -15.22 16.38
N SER A 137 36.04 -14.61 17.56
CA SER A 137 37.33 -14.46 18.23
C SER A 137 37.56 -15.69 19.10
N PHE A 138 38.55 -16.48 18.74
CA PHE A 138 38.97 -17.68 19.47
C PHE A 138 40.28 -17.42 20.23
N GLU A 139 40.47 -16.18 20.70
CA GLU A 139 41.69 -15.72 21.41
C GLU A 139 41.60 -15.99 22.93
N ASP A 140 40.41 -16.23 23.48
CA ASP A 140 40.21 -16.61 24.88
C ASP A 140 40.40 -18.12 25.08
N GLU A 141 41.16 -18.51 26.11
CA GLU A 141 41.53 -19.88 26.52
C GLU A 141 40.34 -20.83 26.85
N ALA A 142 39.09 -20.35 26.75
CA ALA A 142 37.88 -21.06 27.14
C ALA A 142 37.46 -22.20 26.18
N TYR A 143 37.92 -22.17 24.92
CA TYR A 143 37.64 -23.20 23.92
C TYR A 143 38.94 -23.69 23.29
N GLN A 144 39.28 -24.98 23.45
CA GLN A 144 40.35 -25.60 22.66
C GLN A 144 39.86 -25.76 21.23
N VAL A 145 40.34 -24.89 20.32
CA VAL A 145 39.99 -24.95 18.90
C VAL A 145 41.22 -25.29 18.07
N GLU A 146 41.06 -26.25 17.17
CA GLU A 146 42.11 -26.66 16.25
C GLU A 146 42.24 -25.65 15.11
N TRP A 147 43.46 -25.21 14.84
CA TRP A 147 43.77 -24.30 13.74
C TRP A 147 44.23 -25.09 12.52
N LYS A 148 43.42 -25.07 11.47
CA LYS A 148 43.68 -25.74 10.20
C LYS A 148 43.83 -24.72 9.08
N THR A 149 44.59 -25.08 8.06
CA THR A 149 44.69 -24.33 6.80
C THR A 149 43.44 -24.59 5.95
N LEU A 150 43.03 -23.64 5.12
CA LEU A 150 41.89 -23.82 4.20
C LEU A 150 42.08 -25.04 3.28
N GLY A 151 43.32 -25.34 2.86
CA GLY A 151 43.62 -26.52 2.06
C GLY A 151 43.40 -27.87 2.78
N GLU A 152 43.45 -27.90 4.11
CA GLU A 152 43.20 -29.12 4.89
C GLU A 152 41.69 -29.41 5.02
N ILE A 153 40.85 -28.37 4.99
CA ILE A 153 39.42 -28.46 5.32
C ILE A 153 38.48 -28.22 4.14
N ALA A 154 39.02 -27.83 3.00
CA ALA A 154 38.24 -27.51 1.81
C ALA A 154 39.03 -27.76 0.52
N GLU A 155 38.32 -28.12 -0.53
CA GLU A 155 38.88 -28.13 -1.88
C GLU A 155 38.86 -26.71 -2.46
N CYS A 156 40.05 -26.14 -2.64
CA CYS A 156 40.23 -24.80 -3.22
C CYS A 156 40.48 -24.89 -4.74
N LEU A 157 39.49 -24.49 -5.52
CA LEU A 157 39.44 -24.56 -6.98
C LEU A 157 39.62 -23.17 -7.60
N ALA A 158 40.52 -23.05 -8.57
CA ALA A 158 40.64 -21.86 -9.40
C ALA A 158 39.58 -21.86 -10.50
N GLY A 159 38.98 -20.69 -10.75
CA GLY A 159 38.09 -20.52 -11.90
C GLY A 159 38.83 -20.34 -13.22
N ALA A 160 38.07 -20.29 -14.32
CA ALA A 160 38.60 -19.99 -15.64
C ALA A 160 37.59 -19.23 -16.49
N THR A 161 38.10 -18.60 -17.55
CA THR A 161 37.31 -17.75 -18.42
C THR A 161 37.43 -18.23 -19.86
N PRO A 162 36.34 -18.69 -20.49
CA PRO A 162 36.36 -18.96 -21.92
C PRO A 162 36.58 -17.66 -22.69
N LYS A 163 37.12 -17.75 -23.91
CA LYS A 163 37.43 -16.57 -24.71
C LYS A 163 36.17 -15.71 -24.89
N THR A 164 36.16 -14.51 -24.31
CA THR A 164 35.01 -13.60 -24.34
C THR A 164 34.68 -13.10 -25.74
N SER A 165 35.64 -13.15 -26.66
CA SER A 165 35.45 -12.78 -28.07
C SER A 165 34.70 -13.85 -28.88
N ASN A 166 34.61 -15.10 -28.41
CA ASN A 166 33.87 -16.14 -29.12
C ASN A 166 32.41 -16.17 -28.63
N SER A 167 31.49 -15.66 -29.44
CA SER A 167 30.08 -15.58 -29.10
C SER A 167 29.40 -16.95 -28.89
N SER A 168 29.90 -18.03 -29.49
CA SER A 168 29.32 -19.38 -29.31
C SER A 168 29.45 -19.90 -27.87
N TYR A 169 30.42 -19.39 -27.11
CA TYR A 169 30.65 -19.77 -25.71
C TYR A 169 29.67 -19.11 -24.73
N TRP A 170 28.98 -18.05 -25.16
CA TRP A 170 28.13 -17.21 -24.30
C TRP A 170 26.68 -17.13 -24.79
N GLY A 171 26.46 -17.21 -26.10
CA GLY A 171 25.13 -17.12 -26.71
C GLY A 171 24.23 -18.27 -26.26
N ASN A 172 23.07 -17.95 -25.68
CA ASN A 172 22.11 -18.91 -25.14
C ASN A 172 22.71 -19.88 -24.09
N GLY A 173 23.73 -19.44 -23.35
CA GLY A 173 24.33 -20.23 -22.28
C GLY A 173 23.33 -20.55 -21.17
N THR A 174 23.44 -21.76 -20.61
CA THR A 174 22.59 -22.24 -19.51
C THR A 174 23.38 -22.48 -18.22
N ILE A 175 24.71 -22.60 -18.30
CA ILE A 175 25.57 -22.86 -17.14
C ILE A 175 25.92 -21.51 -16.48
N PRO A 176 25.51 -21.27 -15.23
CA PRO A 176 25.81 -20.01 -14.51
C PRO A 176 27.33 -19.76 -14.42
N TRP A 177 27.75 -18.55 -14.73
CA TRP A 177 29.15 -18.15 -14.70
C TRP A 177 29.31 -16.86 -13.89
N MET A 178 29.94 -16.99 -12.72
CA MET A 178 30.11 -15.90 -11.76
C MET A 178 31.36 -15.09 -12.08
N SER A 179 31.16 -13.78 -12.24
CA SER A 179 32.23 -12.80 -12.36
C SER A 179 32.70 -12.31 -10.99
N SER A 180 33.94 -11.82 -10.91
CA SER A 180 34.52 -11.38 -9.63
C SER A 180 33.80 -10.20 -8.98
N GLY A 181 33.04 -9.39 -9.72
CA GLY A 181 32.24 -8.30 -9.16
C GLY A 181 31.03 -8.79 -8.36
N GLU A 182 30.54 -10.00 -8.64
CA GLU A 182 29.32 -10.54 -8.04
C GLU A 182 29.53 -11.05 -6.61
N VAL A 183 30.77 -11.08 -6.09
CA VAL A 183 31.04 -11.34 -4.67
C VAL A 183 30.38 -10.32 -3.75
N ASN A 184 30.08 -9.11 -4.24
CA ASN A 184 29.40 -8.08 -3.48
C ASN A 184 27.92 -8.43 -3.17
N LYS A 185 27.36 -9.44 -3.83
CA LYS A 185 26.00 -9.94 -3.54
C LYS A 185 25.92 -10.67 -2.20
N GLY A 186 27.04 -11.14 -1.65
CA GLY A 186 27.09 -11.95 -0.43
C GLY A 186 26.52 -13.37 -0.65
N PHE A 187 25.21 -13.47 -0.88
CA PHE A 187 24.52 -14.72 -1.24
C PHE A 187 24.18 -14.70 -2.74
N VAL A 188 24.72 -15.66 -3.51
CA VAL A 188 24.61 -15.66 -4.99
C VAL A 188 23.52 -16.62 -5.44
N TYR A 189 22.33 -16.08 -5.73
CA TYR A 189 21.17 -16.83 -6.22
C TYR A 189 21.06 -16.89 -7.75
N ASP A 190 21.73 -15.98 -8.47
CA ASP A 190 21.81 -15.96 -9.94
C ASP A 190 23.06 -15.19 -10.41
N THR A 191 23.51 -15.49 -11.63
CA THR A 191 24.68 -14.86 -12.26
C THR A 191 24.28 -14.05 -13.50
N GLU A 192 24.93 -12.90 -13.70
CA GLU A 192 24.65 -12.04 -14.87
C GLU A 192 24.95 -12.73 -16.20
N LYS A 193 25.96 -13.59 -16.23
CA LYS A 193 26.40 -14.31 -17.42
C LYS A 193 26.21 -15.81 -17.25
N LYS A 194 25.97 -16.46 -18.38
CA LYS A 194 25.89 -17.91 -18.51
C LYS A 194 26.76 -18.33 -19.69
N ILE A 195 27.42 -19.47 -19.56
CA ILE A 195 28.22 -20.05 -20.64
C ILE A 195 27.49 -21.27 -21.22
N THR A 196 27.78 -21.58 -22.47
CA THR A 196 27.30 -22.81 -23.12
C THR A 196 28.14 -23.99 -22.68
N GLN A 197 27.68 -25.22 -22.97
CA GLN A 197 28.48 -26.43 -22.76
C GLN A 197 29.82 -26.36 -23.51
N GLU A 198 29.81 -25.85 -24.75
CA GLU A 198 31.03 -25.61 -25.54
C GLU A 198 31.98 -24.62 -24.84
N GLY A 199 31.44 -23.54 -24.26
CA GLY A 199 32.21 -22.59 -23.46
C GLY A 199 32.82 -23.23 -22.21
N TYR A 200 32.07 -24.09 -21.52
CA TYR A 200 32.56 -24.84 -20.37
C TYR A 200 33.70 -25.78 -20.74
N ASP A 201 33.53 -26.59 -21.80
CA ASP A 201 34.53 -27.56 -22.25
C ASP A 201 35.79 -26.90 -22.82
N SER A 202 35.69 -25.63 -23.26
CA SER A 202 36.81 -24.87 -23.82
C SER A 202 37.83 -24.35 -22.78
N CYS A 203 37.50 -24.38 -21.49
CA CYS A 203 38.35 -23.85 -20.43
C CYS A 203 38.37 -24.76 -19.20
N SER A 204 39.31 -24.51 -18.28
CA SER A 204 39.51 -25.36 -17.11
C SER A 204 38.59 -25.03 -15.93
N THR A 205 37.51 -24.27 -16.13
CA THR A 205 36.59 -23.94 -15.04
C THR A 205 35.88 -25.20 -14.56
N LYS A 206 35.43 -25.19 -13.30
CA LYS A 206 34.67 -26.29 -12.71
C LYS A 206 33.32 -25.78 -12.23
N ILE A 207 32.28 -26.59 -12.44
CA ILE A 207 31.01 -26.38 -11.75
C ILE A 207 31.24 -26.74 -10.29
N VAL A 208 30.96 -25.79 -9.40
CA VAL A 208 31.00 -26.01 -7.95
C VAL A 208 29.58 -26.16 -7.41
N PRO A 209 29.39 -26.99 -6.38
CA PRO A 209 28.06 -27.20 -5.80
C PRO A 209 27.52 -25.92 -5.14
N LYS A 210 26.23 -25.95 -4.81
CA LYS A 210 25.64 -24.96 -3.89
C LYS A 210 26.36 -24.96 -2.54
N GLU A 211 26.26 -23.86 -1.80
CA GLU A 211 26.92 -23.65 -0.51
C GLU A 211 28.46 -23.64 -0.61
N THR A 212 29.01 -23.31 -1.79
CA THR A 212 30.45 -23.09 -1.97
C THR A 212 30.81 -21.66 -1.56
N VAL A 213 31.85 -21.49 -0.75
CA VAL A 213 32.36 -20.15 -0.40
C VAL A 213 33.31 -19.68 -1.49
N VAL A 214 33.14 -18.47 -2.00
CA VAL A 214 33.94 -17.91 -3.10
C VAL A 214 34.66 -16.67 -2.62
N ILE A 215 35.98 -16.59 -2.82
CA ILE A 215 36.79 -15.40 -2.51
C ILE A 215 37.35 -14.77 -3.78
N ALA A 216 37.28 -13.44 -3.86
CA ALA A 216 37.87 -12.69 -4.96
C ALA A 216 39.39 -12.54 -4.81
N LEU A 217 40.12 -13.11 -5.78
CA LEU A 217 41.57 -13.09 -5.84
C LEU A 217 42.12 -11.75 -6.34
N ALA A 218 41.40 -11.12 -7.27
CA ALA A 218 41.79 -9.87 -7.91
C ALA A 218 40.57 -8.95 -8.14
N GLY A 219 40.82 -7.64 -8.18
CA GLY A 219 39.80 -6.62 -8.43
C GLY A 219 40.20 -5.24 -7.91
N GLN A 220 39.70 -4.18 -8.55
CA GLN A 220 39.91 -2.79 -8.12
C GLN A 220 39.06 -2.48 -6.87
N GLY A 221 39.52 -1.56 -6.01
CA GLY A 221 38.78 -1.13 -4.82
C GLY A 221 38.63 -2.24 -3.75
N LYS A 222 37.39 -2.44 -3.27
CA LYS A 222 37.08 -3.39 -2.17
C LYS A 222 36.96 -4.85 -2.60
N THR A 223 36.85 -5.15 -3.90
CA THR A 223 36.54 -6.50 -4.40
C THR A 223 37.54 -7.56 -3.98
N ARG A 224 38.86 -7.31 -4.13
CA ARG A 224 39.90 -8.25 -3.70
C ARG A 224 39.79 -8.56 -2.20
N GLY A 225 39.72 -9.86 -1.86
CA GLY A 225 39.55 -10.36 -0.49
C GLY A 225 38.08 -10.43 -0.02
N THR A 226 37.13 -9.93 -0.81
CA THR A 226 35.69 -10.07 -0.51
C THR A 226 35.23 -11.49 -0.76
N VAL A 227 34.34 -11.98 0.10
CA VAL A 227 33.79 -13.33 0.04
C VAL A 227 32.28 -13.34 -0.22
N ALA A 228 31.82 -14.39 -0.86
CA ALA A 228 30.41 -14.70 -1.09
C ALA A 228 30.16 -16.20 -0.90
N ILE A 229 28.90 -16.62 -0.87
CA ILE A 229 28.48 -18.01 -0.84
C ILE A 229 27.47 -18.29 -1.96
N THR A 230 27.66 -19.40 -2.67
CA THR A 230 26.78 -19.80 -3.78
C THR A 230 25.49 -20.42 -3.28
N LYS A 231 24.36 -20.08 -3.91
CA LYS A 231 23.04 -20.70 -3.67
C LYS A 231 22.53 -21.50 -4.86
N ILE A 232 23.32 -21.54 -5.91
CA ILE A 232 23.14 -22.33 -7.13
C ILE A 232 24.48 -22.99 -7.49
N GLU A 233 24.42 -24.03 -8.30
CA GLU A 233 25.61 -24.58 -8.95
C GLU A 233 26.10 -23.61 -10.02
N LEU A 234 27.39 -23.30 -10.02
CA LEU A 234 27.96 -22.32 -10.95
C LEU A 234 29.44 -22.57 -11.25
N CYS A 235 29.93 -21.93 -12.30
CA CYS A 235 31.35 -21.81 -12.63
C CYS A 235 31.86 -20.42 -12.23
N THR A 236 33.15 -20.27 -11.97
CA THR A 236 33.76 -18.99 -11.58
C THR A 236 34.82 -18.54 -12.57
N ASN A 237 35.01 -17.22 -12.69
CA ASN A 237 36.09 -16.66 -13.50
C ASN A 237 37.49 -16.88 -12.90
N GLN A 238 38.54 -16.54 -13.65
CA GLN A 238 39.95 -16.72 -13.23
C GLN A 238 40.39 -15.82 -12.06
N SER A 239 39.57 -14.84 -11.68
CA SER A 239 39.83 -13.91 -10.58
C SER A 239 39.15 -14.32 -9.28
N LEU A 240 38.60 -15.54 -9.22
CA LEU A 240 37.89 -16.10 -8.08
C LEU A 240 38.54 -17.44 -7.68
N CYS A 241 38.51 -17.72 -6.39
CA CYS A 241 38.78 -19.04 -5.83
C CYS A 241 37.52 -19.56 -5.17
N SER A 242 37.06 -20.73 -5.60
CA SER A 242 35.97 -21.47 -4.98
C SER A 242 36.53 -22.38 -3.89
N ILE A 243 35.98 -22.32 -2.70
CA ILE A 243 36.38 -23.04 -1.51
C ILE A 243 35.21 -23.95 -1.14
N VAL A 244 35.29 -25.21 -1.58
CA VAL A 244 34.27 -26.24 -1.33
C VAL A 244 34.62 -26.92 0.00
N PRO A 245 33.91 -26.63 1.10
CA PRO A 245 34.24 -27.22 2.40
C PRO A 245 33.98 -28.72 2.41
N LYS A 246 34.76 -29.44 3.22
CA LYS A 246 34.52 -30.86 3.54
C LYS A 246 33.35 -30.99 4.52
N ASP A 247 32.88 -32.21 4.73
CA ASP A 247 31.70 -32.52 5.55
C ASP A 247 31.80 -32.05 7.02
N ASP A 248 33.01 -31.88 7.55
CA ASP A 248 33.28 -31.41 8.91
C ASP A 248 33.30 -29.87 9.05
N VAL A 249 33.04 -29.13 7.97
CA VAL A 249 33.00 -27.67 7.97
C VAL A 249 31.69 -27.14 7.40
N ASN A 250 30.98 -26.35 8.21
CA ASN A 250 29.77 -25.66 7.80
C ASN A 250 30.14 -24.47 6.88
N SER A 251 29.58 -24.46 5.66
CA SER A 251 29.85 -23.41 4.66
C SER A 251 29.52 -22.00 5.12
N HIS A 252 28.46 -21.82 5.91
CA HIS A 252 28.07 -20.50 6.43
C HIS A 252 29.02 -20.02 7.51
N TYR A 253 29.48 -20.94 8.38
CA TYR A 253 30.52 -20.63 9.36
C TYR A 253 31.78 -20.15 8.64
N LEU A 254 32.22 -20.89 7.62
CA LEU A 254 33.36 -20.54 6.79
C LEU A 254 33.18 -19.17 6.12
N TYR A 255 32.00 -18.91 5.54
CA TYR A 255 31.66 -17.61 4.94
C TYR A 255 31.75 -16.47 5.95
N TYR A 256 31.10 -16.58 7.12
CA TYR A 256 31.11 -15.53 8.14
C TYR A 256 32.51 -15.29 8.70
N TYR A 257 33.27 -16.35 8.97
CA TYR A 257 34.64 -16.24 9.44
C TYR A 257 35.51 -15.51 8.42
N LEU A 258 35.56 -15.97 7.18
CA LEU A 258 36.39 -15.35 6.13
C LEU A 258 35.96 -13.92 5.82
N LYS A 259 34.65 -13.61 5.91
CA LYS A 259 34.12 -12.24 5.78
C LYS A 259 34.68 -11.30 6.85
N GLY A 260 34.83 -11.79 8.09
CA GLY A 260 35.50 -11.06 9.17
C GLY A 260 37.00 -10.88 8.96
N GLN A 261 37.66 -11.77 8.21
CA GLN A 261 39.11 -11.71 7.96
C GLN A 261 39.51 -10.85 6.75
N TYR A 262 38.60 -10.03 6.21
CA TYR A 262 38.85 -9.20 5.02
C TYR A 262 40.17 -8.44 5.07
N GLN A 263 40.46 -7.76 6.19
CA GLN A 263 41.69 -6.98 6.34
C GLN A 263 42.95 -7.85 6.28
N LYS A 264 42.94 -9.03 6.92
CA LYS A 264 44.08 -9.97 6.86
C LYS A 264 44.36 -10.43 5.44
N PHE A 265 43.32 -10.72 4.65
CA PHE A 265 43.50 -11.04 3.23
C PHE A 265 44.06 -9.85 2.42
N ARG A 266 43.67 -8.61 2.75
CA ARG A 266 44.24 -7.42 2.13
C ARG A 266 45.73 -7.27 2.45
N ASP A 267 46.12 -7.50 3.70
CA ASP A 267 47.49 -7.35 4.16
C ASP A 267 48.41 -8.40 3.52
N ILE A 268 47.99 -9.67 3.48
CA ILE A 268 48.74 -10.77 2.84
C ILE A 268 48.97 -10.49 1.33
N SER A 269 48.02 -9.84 0.66
CA SER A 269 48.11 -9.52 -0.77
C SER A 269 48.93 -8.26 -1.11
N SER A 270 49.45 -7.54 -0.11
CA SER A 270 50.09 -6.22 -0.27
C SER A 270 51.62 -6.23 -0.04
N GLY A 271 52.26 -7.39 0.00
CA GLY A 271 53.72 -7.54 0.16
C GLY A 271 54.56 -7.02 -1.03
N GLU A 272 55.85 -6.75 -0.75
CA GLU A 272 56.81 -6.05 -1.63
C GLU A 272 56.91 -6.61 -3.06
N GLY A 273 56.59 -5.78 -4.06
CA GLY A 273 57.21 -5.84 -5.39
C GLY A 273 56.45 -6.48 -6.56
N THR A 274 55.24 -7.04 -6.40
CA THR A 274 54.46 -7.54 -7.56
C THR A 274 53.01 -7.03 -7.56
N ARG A 275 52.46 -6.83 -8.77
CA ARG A 275 51.10 -6.29 -9.02
C ARG A 275 50.07 -7.05 -8.15
N GLY A 276 49.63 -6.40 -7.06
CA GLY A 276 49.00 -7.05 -5.91
C GLY A 276 47.68 -7.78 -6.19
N GLY A 277 47.63 -9.05 -5.77
CA GLY A 277 46.48 -9.95 -5.85
C GLY A 277 46.67 -11.13 -4.89
N LEU A 278 45.60 -11.77 -4.45
CA LEU A 278 45.71 -13.06 -3.77
C LEU A 278 45.97 -14.14 -4.81
N ASN A 279 46.82 -15.12 -4.47
CA ASN A 279 46.97 -16.32 -5.27
C ASN A 279 46.38 -17.53 -4.54
N LEU A 280 46.18 -18.63 -5.26
CA LEU A 280 45.55 -19.83 -4.72
C LEU A 280 46.32 -20.44 -3.54
N LYS A 281 47.66 -20.34 -3.55
CA LYS A 281 48.50 -20.83 -2.45
C LYS A 281 48.26 -20.01 -1.18
N MET A 282 48.23 -18.68 -1.28
CA MET A 282 47.92 -17.78 -0.15
C MET A 282 46.55 -18.08 0.46
N VAL A 283 45.54 -18.41 -0.36
CA VAL A 283 44.23 -18.82 0.14
C VAL A 283 44.32 -20.18 0.84
N ARG A 284 44.93 -21.19 0.22
CA ARG A 284 45.06 -22.53 0.82
C ARG A 284 45.81 -22.53 2.15
N ASP A 285 46.88 -21.73 2.26
CA ASP A 285 47.73 -21.64 3.44
C ASP A 285 47.10 -20.79 4.56
N PHE A 286 45.97 -20.11 4.30
CA PHE A 286 45.29 -19.28 5.28
C PHE A 286 44.73 -20.14 6.42
N ARG A 287 45.11 -19.81 7.66
CA ARG A 287 44.71 -20.57 8.86
C ARG A 287 43.40 -20.06 9.44
N ILE A 288 42.52 -21.00 9.77
CA ILE A 288 41.23 -20.73 10.42
C ILE A 288 41.03 -21.66 11.63
N PRO A 289 40.28 -21.20 12.64
CA PRO A 289 39.82 -22.04 13.74
C PRO A 289 38.66 -22.92 13.25
N VAL A 290 38.70 -24.20 13.57
CA VAL A 290 37.67 -25.17 13.20
C VAL A 290 37.12 -25.81 14.47
N PRO A 291 36.14 -25.17 15.13
CA PRO A 291 35.48 -25.79 16.28
C PRO A 291 34.59 -26.96 15.82
N PRO A 292 34.10 -27.79 16.75
CA PRO A 292 33.14 -28.86 16.44
C PRO A 292 31.90 -28.35 15.67
N LEU A 293 31.34 -29.18 14.80
CA LEU A 293 30.23 -28.83 13.89
C LEU A 293 29.00 -28.25 14.60
N ASP A 294 28.69 -28.72 15.80
CA ASP A 294 27.59 -28.21 16.62
C ASP A 294 27.83 -26.76 17.05
N ILE A 295 29.06 -26.42 17.43
CA ILE A 295 29.48 -25.05 17.75
C ILE A 295 29.43 -24.17 16.49
N GLN A 296 29.94 -24.65 15.35
CA GLN A 296 29.84 -23.95 14.07
C GLN A 296 28.37 -23.62 13.74
N SER A 297 27.49 -24.60 13.89
CA SER A 297 26.06 -24.46 13.59
C SER A 297 25.35 -23.48 14.54
N ARG A 298 25.70 -23.48 15.83
CA ARG A 298 25.19 -22.50 16.80
C ARG A 298 25.63 -21.08 16.47
N ILE A 299 26.89 -20.89 16.07
CA ILE A 299 27.40 -19.59 15.64
C ILE A 299 26.63 -19.11 14.41
N VAL A 300 26.46 -19.97 13.40
CA VAL A 300 25.72 -19.66 12.17
C VAL A 300 24.27 -19.27 12.48
N GLN A 301 23.58 -20.03 13.33
CA GLN A 301 22.19 -19.73 13.69
C GLN A 301 22.03 -18.33 14.29
N VAL A 302 22.97 -17.91 15.15
CA VAL A 302 22.96 -16.56 15.72
C VAL A 302 23.20 -15.51 14.64
N LEU A 303 24.23 -15.71 13.80
CA LEU A 303 24.61 -14.75 12.76
C LEU A 303 23.55 -14.59 11.67
N ASP A 304 22.93 -15.67 11.21
CA ASP A 304 21.85 -15.67 10.21
C ASP A 304 20.59 -14.95 10.72
N ASN A 305 20.22 -15.20 11.99
CA ASN A 305 19.09 -14.50 12.61
C ASN A 305 19.34 -12.97 12.67
N PHE A 306 20.56 -12.55 13.01
CA PHE A 306 20.90 -11.12 13.03
C PHE A 306 20.95 -10.50 11.62
N ASP A 307 21.51 -11.20 10.62
CA ASP A 307 21.59 -10.71 9.24
C ASP A 307 20.19 -10.54 8.64
N THR A 308 19.29 -11.47 8.93
CA THR A 308 17.88 -11.41 8.52
C THR A 308 17.18 -10.18 9.12
N VAL A 309 17.33 -9.92 10.41
CA VAL A 309 16.68 -8.78 11.08
C VAL A 309 17.23 -7.42 10.58
N CYS A 310 18.52 -7.34 10.25
CA CYS A 310 19.15 -6.08 9.86
C CYS A 310 19.04 -5.77 8.37
N ASN A 311 19.05 -6.78 7.50
CA ASN A 311 19.21 -6.60 6.06
C ASN A 311 18.02 -7.08 5.23
N ASP A 312 17.04 -7.80 5.82
CA ASP A 312 15.86 -8.23 5.07
C ASP A 312 14.90 -7.07 4.81
N LEU A 313 14.83 -6.67 3.55
CA LEU A 313 13.94 -5.65 3.01
C LEU A 313 12.44 -6.02 3.10
N ASN A 314 12.11 -7.27 3.45
CA ASN A 314 10.74 -7.78 3.48
C ASN A 314 10.18 -8.03 4.88
N ILE A 315 11.02 -8.08 5.93
CA ILE A 315 10.60 -8.45 7.29
C ILE A 315 11.12 -7.46 8.35
N GLY A 316 12.27 -6.80 8.12
CA GLY A 316 12.92 -5.94 9.09
C GLY A 316 12.47 -4.47 9.11
N LEU A 317 13.22 -3.64 9.85
CA LEU A 317 13.01 -2.18 9.96
C LEU A 317 12.88 -1.44 8.61
N PRO A 318 13.62 -1.82 7.54
CA PRO A 318 13.43 -1.21 6.21
C PRO A 318 12.02 -1.42 5.64
N LYS A 319 11.39 -2.58 5.92
CA LYS A 319 10.03 -2.87 5.44
C LYS A 319 8.99 -1.99 6.14
N GLU A 320 9.17 -1.78 7.44
CA GLU A 320 8.28 -0.91 8.20
C GLU A 320 8.33 0.53 7.70
N ILE A 321 9.53 1.05 7.39
CA ILE A 321 9.69 2.39 6.79
C ILE A 321 8.95 2.47 5.43
N GLU A 322 9.15 1.49 4.56
CA GLU A 322 8.48 1.43 3.24
C GLU A 322 6.95 1.41 3.39
N LEU A 323 6.41 0.61 4.32
CA LEU A 323 4.98 0.48 4.55
C LEU A 323 4.36 1.79 5.06
N ARG A 324 5.05 2.50 5.96
CA ARG A 324 4.58 3.80 6.50
C ARG A 324 4.59 4.90 5.44
N GLN A 325 5.60 4.92 4.57
CA GLN A 325 5.65 5.85 3.44
C GLN A 325 4.52 5.59 2.45
N LYS A 326 4.28 4.33 2.08
CA LYS A 326 3.15 3.97 1.20
C LYS A 326 1.80 4.32 1.80
N GLN A 327 1.65 4.12 3.12
CA GLN A 327 0.44 4.49 3.84
C GLN A 327 0.20 6.01 3.80
N TYR A 328 1.24 6.81 4.02
CA TYR A 328 1.17 8.27 3.92
C TYR A 328 0.76 8.72 2.51
N GLU A 329 1.44 8.22 1.47
CA GLU A 329 1.14 8.56 0.07
C GLU A 329 -0.31 8.25 -0.27
N TYR A 330 -0.80 7.07 0.14
CA TYR A 330 -2.20 6.69 -0.09
C TYR A 330 -3.20 7.70 0.50
N PHE A 331 -3.05 8.09 1.77
CA PHE A 331 -4.00 9.02 2.40
C PHE A 331 -3.88 10.44 1.86
N ARG A 332 -2.66 10.91 1.59
CA ARG A 332 -2.40 12.20 0.94
C ARG A 332 -3.12 12.28 -0.40
N ASP A 333 -2.96 11.26 -1.24
CA ASP A 333 -3.52 11.25 -2.58
C ASP A 333 -5.06 11.24 -2.52
N LYS A 334 -5.67 10.44 -1.62
CA LYS A 334 -7.12 10.41 -1.45
C LYS A 334 -7.72 11.72 -0.95
N LEU A 335 -7.06 12.41 -0.01
CA LEU A 335 -7.49 13.74 0.45
C LEU A 335 -7.51 14.74 -0.70
N LEU A 336 -6.45 14.77 -1.50
CA LEU A 336 -6.27 15.75 -2.58
C LEU A 336 -7.14 15.44 -3.80
N ILE A 337 -7.38 14.16 -4.11
CA ILE A 337 -8.36 13.77 -5.15
C ILE A 337 -9.77 14.23 -4.72
N PHE A 338 -10.17 13.99 -3.47
CA PHE A 338 -11.49 14.41 -3.00
C PHE A 338 -11.66 15.94 -3.05
N THR A 339 -10.63 16.74 -2.75
CA THR A 339 -10.70 18.20 -2.93
C THR A 339 -10.96 18.61 -4.38
N ALA A 340 -10.46 17.85 -5.36
CA ALA A 340 -10.63 18.16 -6.77
C ALA A 340 -12.01 17.76 -7.29
N GLU A 341 -12.51 16.59 -6.88
CA GLU A 341 -13.73 15.99 -7.44
C GLU A 341 -15.00 16.35 -6.66
N GLY A 342 -14.89 16.59 -5.35
CA GLY A 342 -16.03 16.90 -4.46
C GLY A 342 -17.02 15.74 -4.27
N VAL A 343 -16.77 14.58 -4.87
CA VAL A 343 -17.55 13.34 -4.76
C VAL A 343 -16.59 12.16 -4.72
N TYR A 344 -16.81 11.23 -3.79
CA TYR A 344 -16.02 10.01 -3.72
C TYR A 344 -16.70 8.87 -4.52
N THR A 345 -15.97 8.30 -5.49
CA THR A 345 -16.52 7.33 -6.46
C THR A 345 -15.88 5.94 -6.42
N ASP A 346 -14.77 5.76 -5.68
CA ASP A 346 -14.03 4.50 -5.65
C ASP A 346 -14.82 3.40 -4.90
N SER A 347 -15.04 2.27 -5.57
CA SER A 347 -15.88 1.16 -5.11
C SER A 347 -15.30 0.37 -3.93
N THR A 348 -14.04 0.60 -3.55
CA THR A 348 -13.38 -0.09 -2.43
C THR A 348 -13.65 0.56 -1.07
N VAL A 349 -14.32 1.72 -1.03
CA VAL A 349 -14.46 2.50 0.21
C VAL A 349 -15.28 1.81 1.29
N GLN A 350 -16.20 0.94 0.91
CA GLN A 350 -16.94 0.10 1.86
C GLN A 350 -16.02 -0.74 2.78
N TYR A 351 -14.77 -0.99 2.39
CA TYR A 351 -13.80 -1.74 3.18
C TYR A 351 -12.76 -0.85 3.91
N ARG A 352 -12.83 0.49 3.75
CA ARG A 352 -11.83 1.45 4.24
C ARG A 352 -12.46 2.48 5.18
N GLN A 353 -12.82 1.99 6.37
CA GLN A 353 -13.45 2.76 7.45
C GLN A 353 -12.61 3.97 7.88
N ASP A 354 -11.29 3.82 7.89
CA ASP A 354 -10.28 4.83 8.17
C ASP A 354 -10.40 6.06 7.25
N LEU A 355 -10.60 5.82 5.96
CA LEU A 355 -10.66 6.87 4.95
C LEU A 355 -11.95 7.69 5.01
N ILE A 356 -13.11 7.05 5.22
CA ILE A 356 -14.40 7.75 5.33
C ILE A 356 -14.39 8.70 6.54
N ARG A 357 -13.90 8.24 7.69
CA ARG A 357 -13.77 9.05 8.90
C ARG A 357 -12.84 10.24 8.68
N LEU A 358 -11.71 10.01 8.03
CA LEU A 358 -10.75 11.08 7.69
C LEU A 358 -11.41 12.15 6.81
N LEU A 359 -12.11 11.75 5.74
CA LEU A 359 -12.79 12.67 4.83
C LEU A 359 -13.91 13.46 5.54
N GLN A 360 -14.73 12.80 6.37
CA GLN A 360 -15.77 13.48 7.14
C GLN A 360 -15.20 14.47 8.15
N TRP A 361 -14.08 14.14 8.79
CA TRP A 361 -13.40 15.02 9.74
C TRP A 361 -12.85 16.30 9.07
N VAL A 362 -12.27 16.17 7.86
CA VAL A 362 -11.75 17.30 7.09
C VAL A 362 -12.89 18.15 6.52
N PHE A 363 -13.82 17.52 5.79
CA PHE A 363 -14.78 18.19 4.92
C PHE A 363 -16.21 18.29 5.48
N GLY A 364 -16.53 17.62 6.59
CA GLY A 364 -17.90 17.45 7.07
C GLY A 364 -18.67 16.39 6.27
N PRO A 365 -20.02 16.48 6.18
CA PRO A 365 -20.81 15.53 5.39
C PRO A 365 -20.33 15.50 3.92
N ILE A 366 -19.86 14.32 3.49
CA ILE A 366 -19.28 14.14 2.16
C ILE A 366 -20.31 13.60 1.16
N LYS A 367 -20.09 13.87 -0.12
CA LYS A 367 -20.89 13.27 -1.21
C LYS A 367 -20.24 11.98 -1.68
N VAL A 368 -21.05 10.93 -1.77
CA VAL A 368 -20.61 9.57 -2.12
C VAL A 368 -21.63 8.90 -3.02
N SER A 369 -21.17 8.00 -3.91
CA SER A 369 -22.08 7.12 -4.66
C SER A 369 -22.59 6.01 -3.75
N LEU A 370 -23.89 5.69 -3.77
CA LEU A 370 -24.45 4.69 -2.85
C LEU A 370 -23.81 3.29 -3.02
N GLY A 371 -23.45 2.91 -4.24
CA GLY A 371 -22.77 1.65 -4.54
C GLY A 371 -21.32 1.56 -4.06
N SER A 372 -20.66 2.68 -3.71
CA SER A 372 -19.30 2.61 -3.13
C SER A 372 -19.30 2.27 -1.64
N ILE A 373 -20.41 2.50 -0.95
CA ILE A 373 -20.54 2.34 0.51
C ILE A 373 -21.52 1.23 0.93
N CYS A 374 -22.29 0.68 -0.01
CA CYS A 374 -23.28 -0.36 0.24
C CYS A 374 -23.13 -1.52 -0.76
N SER A 375 -23.20 -2.75 -0.26
CA SER A 375 -23.38 -3.92 -1.12
C SER A 375 -24.86 -4.17 -1.37
N ILE A 376 -25.26 -4.17 -2.64
CA ILE A 376 -26.64 -4.42 -3.05
C ILE A 376 -26.84 -5.91 -3.34
N SER A 377 -27.79 -6.53 -2.64
CA SER A 377 -28.11 -7.94 -2.77
C SER A 377 -29.52 -8.15 -3.32
N ARG A 378 -29.66 -9.14 -4.21
CA ARG A 378 -30.94 -9.55 -4.80
C ARG A 378 -31.55 -10.69 -4.00
N GLY A 379 -32.87 -10.69 -3.84
CA GLY A 379 -33.58 -11.77 -3.18
C GLY A 379 -33.68 -13.06 -4.00
N LYS A 380 -34.31 -14.08 -3.40
CA LYS A 380 -34.49 -15.41 -3.99
C LYS A 380 -35.95 -15.64 -4.38
N ARG A 381 -36.19 -16.05 -5.62
CA ARG A 381 -37.54 -16.30 -6.13
C ARG A 381 -38.27 -17.34 -5.27
N LEU A 382 -39.53 -17.05 -4.96
CA LEU A 382 -40.45 -17.96 -4.26
C LEU A 382 -41.71 -18.12 -5.12
N ILE A 383 -42.27 -19.33 -5.16
CA ILE A 383 -43.47 -19.64 -5.97
C ILE A 383 -44.70 -19.62 -5.07
N LYS A 384 -45.86 -19.20 -5.60
CA LYS A 384 -47.12 -19.09 -4.84
C LYS A 384 -47.52 -20.36 -4.08
N SER A 385 -47.20 -21.55 -4.60
CA SER A 385 -47.48 -22.84 -3.94
C SER A 385 -46.72 -23.04 -2.63
N GLN A 386 -45.64 -22.28 -2.40
CA GLN A 386 -44.82 -22.35 -1.19
C GLN A 386 -45.27 -21.36 -0.11
N LEU A 387 -46.23 -20.47 -0.42
CA LEU A 387 -46.76 -19.49 0.52
C LEU A 387 -47.77 -20.14 1.45
N ASN A 388 -47.74 -19.74 2.72
CA ASN A 388 -48.68 -20.18 3.73
C ASN A 388 -49.50 -18.99 4.24
N LYS A 389 -50.83 -19.12 4.32
CA LYS A 389 -51.70 -18.09 4.91
C LYS A 389 -51.38 -17.80 6.38
N ASN A 390 -50.84 -18.79 7.10
CA ASN A 390 -50.41 -18.69 8.50
C ASN A 390 -48.88 -18.56 8.64
N GLY A 391 -48.17 -18.17 7.58
CA GLY A 391 -46.72 -17.98 7.64
C GLY A 391 -46.33 -16.85 8.61
N LYS A 392 -45.13 -16.94 9.19
CA LYS A 392 -44.65 -15.94 10.17
C LYS A 392 -44.11 -14.65 9.55
N TYR A 393 -43.47 -14.74 8.38
CA TYR A 393 -42.72 -13.62 7.80
C TYR A 393 -43.32 -13.18 6.47
N PRO A 394 -43.42 -11.87 6.20
CA PRO A 394 -43.95 -11.36 4.94
C PRO A 394 -42.99 -11.66 3.78
N VAL A 395 -43.55 -11.93 2.61
CA VAL A 395 -42.79 -12.13 1.37
C VAL A 395 -43.00 -10.91 0.47
N TYR A 396 -41.96 -10.10 0.29
CA TYR A 396 -41.98 -8.98 -0.65
C TYR A 396 -41.45 -9.42 -2.02
N GLN A 397 -42.14 -9.04 -3.09
CA GLN A 397 -41.72 -9.35 -4.47
C GLN A 397 -41.83 -8.13 -5.38
N ASN A 398 -43.02 -7.86 -5.92
CA ASN A 398 -43.23 -6.87 -6.97
C ASN A 398 -43.97 -5.61 -6.48
N SER A 399 -44.22 -5.50 -5.18
CA SER A 399 -44.86 -4.34 -4.55
C SER A 399 -44.51 -4.25 -3.06
N LEU A 400 -44.87 -3.13 -2.42
CA LEU A 400 -44.80 -2.96 -0.97
C LEU A 400 -45.89 -3.73 -0.21
N ILE A 401 -46.86 -4.30 -0.92
CA ILE A 401 -47.84 -5.22 -0.32
C ILE A 401 -47.23 -6.63 -0.39
N PRO A 402 -47.11 -7.34 0.75
CA PRO A 402 -46.60 -8.70 0.74
C PRO A 402 -47.41 -9.61 -0.18
N LEU A 403 -46.72 -10.44 -0.97
CA LEU A 403 -47.35 -11.46 -1.83
C LEU A 403 -48.09 -12.52 -0.99
N GLY A 404 -47.59 -12.76 0.22
CA GLY A 404 -48.09 -13.72 1.19
C GLY A 404 -47.11 -13.84 2.34
N TYR A 405 -47.21 -14.92 3.10
CA TYR A 405 -46.32 -15.20 4.21
C TYR A 405 -45.57 -16.53 4.03
N PHE A 406 -44.39 -16.61 4.63
CA PHE A 406 -43.52 -17.78 4.62
C PHE A 406 -42.94 -18.03 6.01
N ASN A 407 -42.54 -19.27 6.29
CA ASN A 407 -42.02 -19.64 7.62
C ASN A 407 -40.52 -19.34 7.78
N GLU A 408 -39.81 -19.15 6.67
CA GLU A 408 -38.39 -18.81 6.66
C GLU A 408 -38.18 -17.36 6.23
N THR A 409 -36.99 -16.84 6.54
CA THR A 409 -36.54 -15.50 6.15
C THR A 409 -35.20 -15.59 5.44
N ASN A 410 -34.90 -14.60 4.60
CA ASN A 410 -33.58 -14.43 3.98
C ASN A 410 -33.06 -12.98 4.13
N GLU A 411 -33.72 -12.18 4.95
CA GLU A 411 -33.33 -10.82 5.30
C GLU A 411 -33.78 -10.49 6.73
N GLU A 412 -32.94 -9.73 7.43
CA GLU A 412 -33.19 -9.35 8.81
C GLU A 412 -34.18 -8.19 8.96
N ALA A 413 -34.69 -8.03 10.18
CA ALA A 413 -35.51 -6.89 10.56
C ALA A 413 -34.76 -5.56 10.44
N ASN A 414 -35.52 -4.46 10.44
CA ASN A 414 -35.03 -3.08 10.33
C ASN A 414 -34.22 -2.80 9.05
N THR A 415 -34.60 -3.45 7.95
CA THR A 415 -33.89 -3.34 6.67
C THR A 415 -34.69 -2.54 5.65
N THR A 416 -34.00 -1.64 4.96
CA THR A 416 -34.53 -0.89 3.81
C THR A 416 -34.40 -1.72 2.53
N PHE A 417 -35.44 -1.70 1.71
CA PHE A 417 -35.46 -2.42 0.44
C PHE A 417 -36.08 -1.59 -0.69
N VAL A 418 -35.73 -1.95 -1.93
CA VAL A 418 -36.24 -1.33 -3.15
C VAL A 418 -36.88 -2.42 -4.01
N ILE A 419 -38.09 -2.13 -4.51
CA ILE A 419 -38.76 -2.98 -5.49
C ILE A 419 -38.14 -2.70 -6.87
N SER A 420 -37.68 -3.74 -7.54
CA SER A 420 -36.98 -3.66 -8.83
C SER A 420 -37.84 -4.05 -10.03
N ALA A 421 -38.99 -4.69 -9.83
CA ALA A 421 -39.95 -5.00 -10.89
C ALA A 421 -41.41 -4.87 -10.43
N GLY A 422 -42.32 -4.61 -11.36
CA GLY A 422 -43.74 -4.36 -11.06
C GLY A 422 -43.92 -2.92 -10.57
N ALA A 423 -44.05 -2.73 -9.25
CA ALA A 423 -43.98 -1.41 -8.61
C ALA A 423 -42.51 -0.94 -8.50
N ALA A 424 -41.77 -1.00 -9.60
CA ALA A 424 -40.35 -0.70 -9.64
C ALA A 424 -40.07 0.74 -9.19
N GLY A 425 -39.07 0.92 -8.31
CA GLY A 425 -38.75 2.19 -7.67
C GLY A 425 -39.56 2.50 -6.41
N GLU A 426 -40.44 1.60 -5.96
CA GLU A 426 -41.00 1.68 -4.61
C GLU A 426 -39.95 1.34 -3.55
N ILE A 427 -39.99 2.07 -2.42
CA ILE A 427 -39.02 1.94 -1.33
C ILE A 427 -39.76 1.51 -0.08
N GLY A 428 -39.31 0.40 0.51
CA GLY A 428 -39.88 -0.17 1.72
C GLY A 428 -38.88 -0.20 2.87
N PHE A 429 -39.42 -0.30 4.07
CA PHE A 429 -38.69 -0.56 5.30
C PHE A 429 -39.44 -1.62 6.09
N SER A 430 -38.79 -2.73 6.42
CA SER A 430 -39.41 -3.79 7.22
C SER A 430 -38.91 -3.74 8.66
N LYS A 431 -39.82 -3.61 9.62
CA LYS A 431 -39.51 -3.69 11.07
C LYS A 431 -39.36 -5.12 11.60
N GLN A 432 -39.67 -6.11 10.77
CA GLN A 432 -39.58 -7.54 11.10
C GLN A 432 -38.76 -8.28 10.02
N PRO A 433 -38.20 -9.47 10.33
CA PRO A 433 -37.51 -10.27 9.32
C PRO A 433 -38.48 -10.61 8.18
N PHE A 434 -37.97 -10.75 6.97
CA PHE A 434 -38.81 -10.98 5.79
C PHE A 434 -38.10 -11.75 4.69
N TRP A 435 -38.90 -12.34 3.81
CA TRP A 435 -38.37 -12.93 2.58
C TRP A 435 -38.34 -11.90 1.47
N LYS A 436 -37.14 -11.48 1.04
CA LYS A 436 -36.95 -10.75 -0.21
C LYS A 436 -36.95 -11.71 -1.40
N ALA A 437 -37.90 -11.52 -2.32
CA ALA A 437 -37.94 -12.29 -3.56
C ALA A 437 -37.00 -11.71 -4.63
N ASP A 438 -36.96 -12.33 -5.81
CA ASP A 438 -36.06 -12.00 -6.92
C ASP A 438 -36.24 -10.59 -7.48
N ASP A 439 -37.37 -9.93 -7.24
CA ASP A 439 -37.61 -8.55 -7.65
C ASP A 439 -37.39 -7.53 -6.51
N VAL A 440 -36.79 -7.93 -5.38
CA VAL A 440 -36.47 -7.05 -4.25
C VAL A 440 -34.95 -6.95 -4.05
N TRP A 441 -34.47 -5.72 -3.87
CA TRP A 441 -33.08 -5.44 -3.52
C TRP A 441 -32.97 -4.86 -2.12
N THR A 442 -31.95 -5.29 -1.39
CA THR A 442 -31.56 -4.71 -0.11
C THR A 442 -30.12 -4.26 -0.17
N MET A 443 -29.77 -3.30 0.68
CA MET A 443 -28.45 -2.68 0.70
C MET A 443 -27.88 -2.80 2.10
N SER A 444 -26.78 -3.52 2.24
CA SER A 444 -26.07 -3.69 3.51
C SER A 444 -24.84 -2.79 3.57
N SER A 445 -24.66 -2.15 4.72
CA SER A 445 -23.52 -1.28 5.02
C SER A 445 -23.38 -1.12 6.53
N GLU A 446 -22.14 -1.05 7.02
CA GLU A 446 -21.85 -0.72 8.43
C GLU A 446 -21.89 0.80 8.70
N PHE A 447 -21.86 1.63 7.65
CA PHE A 447 -21.77 3.09 7.78
C PHE A 447 -23.11 3.81 7.70
N ILE A 448 -24.12 3.13 7.15
CA ILE A 448 -25.43 3.71 6.93
C ILE A 448 -26.43 3.07 7.87
N ASN A 449 -27.04 3.90 8.70
CA ASN A 449 -28.23 3.53 9.44
C ASN A 449 -29.35 3.20 8.43
N GLN A 450 -29.93 2.00 8.51
CA GLN A 450 -30.96 1.54 7.59
C GLN A 450 -32.18 2.46 7.54
N ARG A 451 -32.57 3.05 8.67
CA ARG A 451 -33.69 4.01 8.72
C ARG A 451 -33.32 5.34 8.08
N PHE A 452 -32.08 5.80 8.21
CA PHE A 452 -31.58 6.94 7.44
C PHE A 452 -31.61 6.65 5.93
N LEU A 453 -31.17 5.44 5.53
CA LEU A 453 -31.21 5.00 4.13
C LEU A 453 -32.63 5.04 3.57
N TYR A 454 -33.61 4.58 4.34
CA TYR A 454 -35.02 4.61 3.96
C TYR A 454 -35.48 6.03 3.61
N TYR A 455 -35.29 6.99 4.53
CA TYR A 455 -35.69 8.37 4.29
C TYR A 455 -34.90 9.04 3.16
N MET A 456 -33.61 8.76 3.05
CA MET A 456 -32.77 9.27 1.99
C MET A 456 -33.24 8.79 0.62
N LEU A 457 -33.52 7.49 0.49
CA LEU A 457 -34.07 6.93 -0.75
C LEU A 457 -35.44 7.49 -1.05
N LEU A 458 -36.32 7.63 -0.03
CA LEU A 458 -37.65 8.21 -0.22
C LEU A 458 -37.56 9.63 -0.78
N SER A 459 -36.65 10.45 -0.24
CA SER A 459 -36.40 11.79 -0.76
C SER A 459 -35.90 11.79 -2.22
N ASN A 460 -35.26 10.70 -2.67
CA ASN A 460 -34.78 10.53 -4.05
C ASN A 460 -35.72 9.65 -4.90
N GLN A 461 -36.85 9.20 -4.36
CA GLN A 461 -37.76 8.29 -5.04
C GLN A 461 -38.27 8.82 -6.39
N PRO A 462 -38.58 10.12 -6.56
CA PRO A 462 -38.96 10.66 -7.86
C PRO A 462 -37.88 10.48 -8.92
N LYS A 463 -36.60 10.68 -8.55
CA LYS A 463 -35.45 10.47 -9.45
C LYS A 463 -35.30 8.99 -9.81
N ILE A 464 -35.45 8.10 -8.84
CA ILE A 464 -35.36 6.64 -9.03
C ILE A 464 -36.49 6.17 -9.97
N LYS A 465 -37.74 6.58 -9.72
CA LYS A 465 -38.90 6.25 -10.55
C LYS A 465 -38.77 6.80 -11.97
N GLY A 466 -38.13 7.95 -12.15
CA GLY A 466 -37.82 8.52 -13.46
C GLY A 466 -36.90 7.65 -14.33
N GLN A 467 -36.10 6.77 -13.72
CA GLN A 467 -35.15 5.88 -14.39
C GLN A 467 -35.70 4.44 -14.59
N VAL A 468 -36.96 4.20 -14.24
CA VAL A 468 -37.61 2.90 -14.45
C VAL A 468 -37.93 2.71 -15.92
N ARG A 469 -37.50 1.59 -16.49
CA ARG A 469 -37.84 1.20 -17.87
C ARG A 469 -39.30 0.75 -17.91
N LYS A 470 -40.13 1.47 -18.65
CA LYS A 470 -41.57 1.19 -18.81
C LYS A 470 -41.81 0.30 -20.04
N ALA A 471 -41.47 -0.98 -19.91
CA ALA A 471 -41.94 -2.04 -20.82
C ALA A 471 -43.21 -2.70 -20.24
N SER A 472 -43.66 -3.84 -20.78
CA SER A 472 -44.85 -4.56 -20.28
C SER A 472 -44.80 -4.85 -18.77
N ILE A 473 -43.61 -5.07 -18.20
CA ILE A 473 -43.37 -5.08 -16.74
C ILE A 473 -42.34 -3.98 -16.45
N PRO A 474 -42.66 -2.96 -15.64
CA PRO A 474 -41.70 -1.94 -15.25
C PRO A 474 -40.51 -2.56 -14.53
N ARG A 475 -39.29 -2.19 -14.91
CA ARG A 475 -38.06 -2.67 -14.26
C ARG A 475 -37.07 -1.54 -13.99
N LEU A 476 -36.47 -1.58 -12.81
CA LEU A 476 -35.37 -0.73 -12.41
C LEU A 476 -34.05 -1.47 -12.69
N SER A 477 -33.00 -0.74 -13.11
CA SER A 477 -31.65 -1.31 -13.24
C SER A 477 -30.86 -1.09 -11.95
N LYS A 478 -30.03 -2.07 -11.56
CA LYS A 478 -29.22 -2.03 -10.33
C LYS A 478 -28.33 -0.79 -10.30
N ASN A 479 -27.74 -0.45 -11.44
CA ASN A 479 -26.85 0.69 -11.60
C ASN A 479 -27.50 2.04 -11.24
N VAL A 480 -28.85 2.15 -11.31
CA VAL A 480 -29.55 3.37 -10.89
C VAL A 480 -29.38 3.62 -9.40
N ILE A 481 -29.45 2.54 -8.59
CA ILE A 481 -29.25 2.62 -7.15
C ILE A 481 -27.75 2.75 -6.85
N GLU A 482 -26.87 2.02 -7.53
CA GLU A 482 -25.42 2.09 -7.30
C GLU A 482 -24.83 3.48 -7.57
N ASN A 483 -25.31 4.16 -8.62
CA ASN A 483 -24.81 5.47 -9.04
C ASN A 483 -25.52 6.66 -8.36
N LEU A 484 -26.42 6.40 -7.40
CA LEU A 484 -27.12 7.47 -6.71
C LEU A 484 -26.12 8.23 -5.81
N ILE A 485 -25.89 9.51 -6.10
CA ILE A 485 -25.03 10.38 -5.29
C ILE A 485 -25.81 10.89 -4.08
N ILE A 486 -25.27 10.67 -2.89
CA ILE A 486 -25.90 11.01 -1.62
C ILE A 486 -24.93 11.77 -0.71
N CYS A 487 -25.47 12.59 0.20
CA CYS A 487 -24.68 13.15 1.29
C CYS A 487 -24.65 12.16 2.45
N LEU A 488 -23.45 11.79 2.90
CA LEU A 488 -23.21 10.87 4.01
C LEU A 488 -22.75 11.66 5.25
N PRO A 489 -23.67 11.97 6.19
CA PRO A 489 -23.28 12.55 7.47
C PRO A 489 -22.66 11.49 8.40
N GLU A 490 -21.99 11.95 9.45
CA GLU A 490 -21.48 11.09 10.52
C GLU A 490 -22.62 10.35 11.25
N SER A 491 -22.28 9.28 11.98
CA SER A 491 -23.25 8.40 12.64
C SER A 491 -24.22 9.14 13.57
N GLU A 492 -23.72 10.11 14.35
CA GLU A 492 -24.56 10.95 15.20
C GLU A 492 -25.53 11.82 14.38
N GLY A 493 -25.04 12.39 13.27
CA GLY A 493 -25.85 13.16 12.34
C GLY A 493 -26.96 12.33 11.70
N GLN A 494 -26.67 11.09 11.30
CA GLN A 494 -27.68 10.15 10.78
C GLN A 494 -28.74 9.87 11.84
N SER A 495 -28.33 9.56 13.07
CA SER A 495 -29.25 9.25 14.18
C SER A 495 -30.15 10.44 14.52
N ARG A 496 -29.60 11.66 14.53
CA ARG A 496 -30.37 12.89 14.74
C ARG A 496 -31.42 13.09 13.65
N ILE A 497 -31.04 12.93 12.37
CA ILE A 497 -31.97 13.04 11.25
C ILE A 497 -33.09 12.01 11.37
N VAL A 498 -32.74 10.75 11.65
CA VAL A 498 -33.72 9.67 11.84
C VAL A 498 -34.67 9.98 12.99
N SER A 499 -34.17 10.44 14.14
CA SER A 499 -35.04 10.75 15.29
C SER A 499 -36.12 11.79 14.97
N VAL A 500 -35.76 12.80 14.18
CA VAL A 500 -36.67 13.87 13.76
C VAL A 500 -37.68 13.33 12.73
N LEU A 501 -37.19 12.59 11.72
CA LEU A 501 -38.04 12.06 10.65
C LEU A 501 -38.99 10.95 11.15
N ASP A 502 -38.56 10.09 12.06
CA ASP A 502 -39.42 9.08 12.70
C ASP A 502 -40.51 9.73 13.54
N LYS A 503 -40.19 10.82 14.25
CA LYS A 503 -41.19 11.60 14.98
C LYS A 503 -42.23 12.20 14.04
N PHE A 504 -41.81 12.77 12.91
CA PHE A 504 -42.73 13.28 11.91
C PHE A 504 -43.59 12.16 11.28
N ASP A 505 -42.98 11.06 10.86
CA ASP A 505 -43.67 9.90 10.27
C ASP A 505 -44.73 9.32 11.22
N THR A 506 -44.38 9.21 12.51
CA THR A 506 -45.31 8.75 13.55
C THR A 506 -46.50 9.72 13.67
N LEU A 507 -46.27 11.02 13.73
CA LEU A 507 -47.35 12.02 13.84
C LEU A 507 -48.28 12.02 12.62
N THR A 508 -47.76 11.80 11.42
CA THR A 508 -48.54 11.85 10.19
C THR A 508 -49.28 10.56 9.87
N ASN A 509 -48.67 9.41 10.15
CA ASN A 509 -49.14 8.11 9.64
C ASN A 509 -49.62 7.15 10.73
N SER A 510 -49.34 7.42 12.02
CA SER A 510 -49.74 6.51 13.09
C SER A 510 -51.25 6.51 13.33
N ILE A 511 -51.86 5.34 13.22
CA ILE A 511 -53.28 5.11 13.54
C ILE A 511 -53.49 5.03 15.07
N SER A 512 -52.42 4.82 15.85
CA SER A 512 -52.48 4.73 17.30
C SER A 512 -52.18 6.05 18.02
N GLU A 513 -51.44 6.98 17.41
CA GLU A 513 -50.94 8.21 18.08
C GLU A 513 -50.88 9.45 17.18
N GLY A 514 -51.11 9.32 15.87
CA GLY A 514 -51.00 10.41 14.89
C GLY A 514 -52.34 10.99 14.43
N LEU A 515 -52.27 11.83 13.38
CA LEU A 515 -53.42 12.50 12.77
C LEU A 515 -54.59 11.54 12.41
N PRO A 516 -54.37 10.32 11.87
CA PRO A 516 -55.45 9.39 11.60
C PRO A 516 -56.26 8.99 12.85
N LYS A 517 -55.60 8.86 14.01
CA LYS A 517 -56.28 8.58 15.30
C LYS A 517 -57.16 9.76 15.70
N GLU A 518 -56.62 10.97 15.60
CA GLU A 518 -57.34 12.19 15.96
C GLU A 518 -58.56 12.38 15.06
N ILE A 519 -58.41 12.20 13.73
CA ILE A 519 -59.52 12.26 12.77
C ILE A 519 -60.60 11.23 13.14
N ASN A 520 -60.21 9.97 13.42
CA ASN A 520 -61.16 8.92 13.81
C ASN A 520 -61.90 9.28 15.12
N GLN A 521 -61.20 9.83 16.11
CA GLN A 521 -61.81 10.28 17.37
C GLN A 521 -62.77 11.44 17.17
N ARG A 522 -62.41 12.43 16.36
CA ARG A 522 -63.27 13.56 16.00
C ARG A 522 -64.52 13.10 15.25
N GLN A 523 -64.38 12.12 14.37
CA GLN A 523 -65.48 11.54 13.59
C GLN A 523 -66.44 10.76 14.49
N LYS A 524 -65.92 9.96 15.44
CA LYS A 524 -66.74 9.29 16.47
C LYS A 524 -67.45 10.27 17.40
N GLN A 525 -66.78 11.36 17.80
CA GLN A 525 -67.41 12.43 18.58
C GLN A 525 -68.54 13.10 17.79
N TYR A 526 -68.29 13.42 16.52
CA TYR A 526 -69.30 13.99 15.64
C TYR A 526 -70.51 13.06 15.48
N GLU A 527 -70.29 11.76 15.23
CA GLU A 527 -71.35 10.75 15.15
C GLU A 527 -72.15 10.67 16.46
N TYR A 528 -71.48 10.63 17.62
CA TYR A 528 -72.13 10.63 18.92
C TYR A 528 -73.02 11.87 19.16
N PHE A 529 -72.51 13.07 18.86
CA PHE A 529 -73.29 14.30 19.03
C PHE A 529 -74.41 14.43 18.00
N ARG A 530 -74.18 14.01 16.74
CA ARG A 530 -75.20 13.94 15.70
C ARG A 530 -76.34 13.01 16.11
N ASP A 531 -76.03 11.81 16.59
CA ASP A 531 -77.03 10.82 16.96
C ASP A 531 -77.83 11.27 18.20
N LYS A 532 -77.18 11.91 19.18
CA LYS A 532 -77.86 12.55 20.32
C LYS A 532 -78.77 13.72 19.93
N LEU A 533 -78.43 14.46 18.88
CA LEU A 533 -79.23 15.58 18.40
C LEU A 533 -80.40 15.13 17.52
N LEU A 534 -80.34 13.94 16.92
CA LEU A 534 -81.34 13.39 16.01
C LEU A 534 -82.23 12.31 16.64
N THR A 535 -81.98 11.93 17.89
CA THR A 535 -82.87 11.07 18.68
C THR A 535 -83.68 11.94 19.64
N PHE A 536 -84.83 12.41 19.16
CA PHE A 536 -85.90 13.00 19.96
C PHE A 536 -87.17 12.17 19.82
#